data_AF-A0A382UIA5-F1
#
_entry.id   AF-A0A382UIA5-F1
#
_cell.length_a   1.000
_cell.length_b   1.000
_cell.length_c   1.000
_cell.angle_alpha   90.00
_cell.angle_beta   90.00
_cell.angle_gamma   90.00
#
_symmetry.space_group_name_H-M   'P 1'
#
loop_
_entity.id
_entity.type
_entity.pdbx_description
1 polymer ?
#
loop_
_entity_poly.entity_id
_entity_poly.type
_entity_poly.pdbx_seq_one_letter_code
_entity_poly.pdbx_strand_id
1 'polypeptide(L)' 'VVVLSNNDGCIIARSNESKALGIPMGAPVFKVEDQLRRQRVNIFSSNYPL' A
#
# COMPACT_ATOMS: atom_id res chain seq x y z
N VAL A 1 7.99 1.25 -1.69
CA VAL A 1 7.03 0.43 -2.47
C VAL A 1 6.00 -0.23 -1.54
N VAL A 2 4.74 -0.30 -1.94
CA VAL A 2 3.69 -1.07 -1.24
C VAL A 2 2.93 -1.95 -2.23
N VAL A 3 2.40 -3.07 -1.74
CA VAL A 3 1.58 -4.01 -2.51
C VAL A 3 0.22 -4.14 -1.84
N LEU A 4 -0.84 -4.08 -2.63
CA LEU A 4 -2.23 -4.15 -2.18
C LEU A 4 -2.76 -5.57 -2.20
N SER A 5 -3.82 -5.84 -1.45
CA SER A 5 -4.56 -7.10 -1.44
C SER A 5 -5.29 -7.32 -2.77
N ASN A 6 -5.88 -8.51 -2.93
CA ASN A 6 -6.89 -8.73 -3.96
C ASN A 6 -8.02 -7.67 -3.83
N ASN A 7 -8.49 -7.18 -4.97
CA ASN A 7 -9.39 -6.04 -5.10
C ASN A 7 -8.88 -4.70 -4.51
N ASP A 8 -7.57 -4.56 -4.30
CA ASP A 8 -6.89 -3.31 -3.93
C ASP A 8 -7.36 -2.64 -2.62
N GLY A 9 -7.99 -3.41 -1.73
CA GLY A 9 -8.60 -2.87 -0.51
C GLY A 9 -7.60 -2.46 0.58
N CYS A 10 -6.58 -3.29 0.82
CA CYS A 10 -5.65 -3.11 1.95
C CYS A 10 -4.20 -3.28 1.55
N ILE A 11 -3.28 -2.63 2.27
CA ILE A 11 -1.84 -2.83 2.08
C ILE A 11 -1.40 -4.14 2.73
N ILE A 12 -0.89 -5.08 1.94
CA ILE A 12 -0.47 -6.41 2.41
C ILE A 12 1.04 -6.65 2.30
N ALA A 13 1.79 -5.78 1.62
CA ALA A 13 3.24 -5.79 1.67
C ALA A 13 3.81 -4.39 1.54
N ARG A 14 5.00 -4.18 2.09
CA ARG A 14 5.67 -2.89 2.12
C ARG A 14 7.18 -3.04 2.22
N SER A 15 7.91 -2.28 1.41
CA SER A 15 9.37 -2.20 1.47
C SER A 15 9.84 -1.45 2.72
N ASN A 16 11.11 -1.59 3.09
CA ASN A 16 11.63 -1.00 4.33
C ASN A 16 11.55 0.53 4.32
N GLU A 17 11.69 1.17 3.16
CA GLU A 17 11.51 2.61 2.98
C GLU A 17 10.06 3.02 3.30
N SER A 18 9.08 2.26 2.80
CA SER A 18 7.66 2.49 3.12
C SER A 18 7.36 2.30 4.61
N LYS A 19 8.07 1.38 5.28
CA LYS A 19 7.95 1.20 6.73
C LYS A 19 8.49 2.41 7.50
N ALA A 20 9.64 2.92 7.10
CA ALA A 20 10.26 4.10 7.69
C ALA A 20 9.40 5.38 7.49
N LEU A 21 8.63 5.43 6.40
CA LEU A 21 7.65 6.50 6.14
C LEU A 21 6.37 6.43 6.99
N GLY A 22 6.25 5.40 7.85
CA GLY A 22 5.12 5.25 8.77
C GLY A 22 3.86 4.64 8.16
N ILE A 23 3.93 4.05 6.96
CA ILE A 23 2.75 3.47 6.29
C ILE A 23 2.31 2.19 7.02
N PRO A 24 1.14 2.12 7.66
CA PRO A 24 0.76 0.96 8.46
C PRO A 24 0.53 -0.30 7.61
N MET A 25 0.85 -1.46 8.17
CA MET A 25 0.50 -2.76 7.58
C MET A 25 -1.00 -3.03 7.75
N GLY A 26 -1.66 -3.59 6.73
CA GLY A 26 -3.09 -3.90 6.79
C GLY A 26 -4.01 -2.68 6.75
N ALA A 27 -3.47 -1.48 6.56
CA ALA A 27 -4.26 -0.27 6.43
C ALA A 27 -5.11 -0.31 5.15
N PRO A 28 -6.40 0.07 5.22
CA PRO A 28 -7.21 0.27 4.02
C PRO A 28 -6.63 1.40 3.17
N VAL A 29 -6.46 1.16 1.87
CA VAL A 29 -5.74 2.06 0.95
C VAL A 29 -6.37 3.45 0.94
N PHE A 30 -7.69 3.55 0.85
CA PHE A 30 -8.42 4.82 0.81
C PHE A 30 -8.15 5.74 2.02
N LYS A 31 -7.76 5.18 3.18
CA LYS A 31 -7.44 5.99 4.38
C LYS A 31 -6.03 6.57 4.33
N VAL A 32 -5.12 5.94 3.59
CA VAL A 32 -3.70 6.31 3.53
C VAL A 32 -3.26 6.75 2.14
N GLU A 33 -4.17 6.80 1.18
CA GLU A 33 -3.90 7.13 -0.22
C GLU A 33 -3.23 8.51 -0.36
N ASP A 34 -3.73 9.50 0.38
CA ASP A 34 -3.20 10.86 0.33
C ASP A 34 -1.76 10.92 0.86
N GLN A 35 -1.46 10.15 1.92
CA GLN A 35 -0.11 10.00 2.45
C GLN A 35 0.82 9.32 1.43
N LEU A 36 0.36 8.23 0.80
CA LEU A 36 1.14 7.49 -0.21
C LEU A 36 1.47 8.40 -1.41
N ARG A 37 0.52 9.20 -1.87
CA ARG A 37 0.70 10.17 -2.96
C ARG A 37 1.70 11.27 -2.58
N ARG A 38 1.54 11.89 -1.39
CA ARG A 38 2.45 12.94 -0.90
C ARG A 38 3.89 12.44 -0.75
N GLN A 39 4.06 11.22 -0.27
CA GLN A 39 5.38 10.60 -0.05
C GLN A 39 5.93 9.91 -1.31
N ARG A 40 5.25 10.02 -2.46
CA ARG A 40 5.63 9.40 -3.74
C ARG A 40 5.93 7.92 -3.62
N VAL A 41 5.11 7.21 -2.86
CA VAL A 41 5.25 5.77 -2.65
C VAL A 41 4.63 5.04 -3.84
N ASN A 42 5.42 4.19 -4.49
CA ASN A 42 4.91 3.35 -5.58
C ASN A 42 3.97 2.28 -5.02
N ILE A 43 2.76 2.20 -5.57
CA ILE A 43 1.70 1.27 -5.20
C ILE A 43 1.54 0.23 -6.31
N PHE A 44 1.51 -1.04 -5.96
CA PHE A 44 1.28 -2.15 -6.88
C PHE A 44 0.06 -2.98 -6.45
N SER A 45 -0.76 -3.37 -7.40
CA SER A 45 -1.88 -4.30 -7.18
C SER A 45 -1.39 -5.75 -7.21
N SER A 46 -1.92 -6.61 -6.34
CA SER A 46 -1.72 -8.07 -6.41
C SER A 46 -2.97 -8.81 -6.86
N ASN A 47 -3.77 -8.25 -7.78
CA ASN A 47 -4.98 -8.92 -8.26
C ASN A 47 -4.65 -10.25 -8.93
N TYR A 48 -5.33 -11.32 -8.50
CA TYR A 48 -5.20 -12.66 -9.06
C TYR A 48 -6.54 -13.06 -9.70
N PRO A 49 -6.55 -13.57 -10.94
CA PRO A 49 -7.74 -14.21 -11.49
C PRO A 49 -8.00 -15.48 -10.68
N LEU A 50 -9.18 -15.54 -10.06
CA LEU A 50 -9.70 -16.71 -9.32
C LEU A 50 -10.59 -17.55 -10.23
#